data_AF-A0A239L772-F1
#
_entry.id   AF-A0A239L772-F1
#
_cell.length_a   1.000
_cell.length_b   1.000
_cell.length_c   1.000
_cell.angle_alpha   90.00
_cell.angle_beta   90.00
_cell.angle_gamma   90.00
#
_symmetry.space_group_name_H-M   'P 1'
#
loop_
_entity.id
_entity.type
_entity.pdbx_description
1 polymer ?
#
loop_
_entity_poly.entity_id
_entity_poly.type
_entity_poly.pdbx_seq_one_letter_code
_entity_poly.pdbx_strand_id
1 'polypeptide(L)'
;MSIAAFWLIQAPGWLLFAYLAVAQCTAAVNYSLGVQMGTQEPADRITEVGVAFFKGYAGADLVFYTPVLGLGLIGHLIGSSWAGIALGAALGVTVYWPTACLWTVKAARGAAGWDLPKEEQYWIVLPLIAGWGALGLALLLLGK
;
A
#
# COMPACT_ATOMS: atom_id res chain seq x y z
N MET A 1 -19.99 -15.60 -1.14
CA MET A 1 -19.49 -14.52 -2.04
C MET A 1 -19.76 -14.81 -3.52
N SER A 2 -20.16 -13.80 -4.30
CA SER A 2 -20.34 -13.92 -5.77
C SER A 2 -19.00 -13.95 -6.53
N ILE A 3 -18.98 -14.50 -7.74
CA ILE A 3 -17.81 -14.54 -8.62
C ILE A 3 -17.24 -13.13 -8.89
N ALA A 4 -18.12 -12.14 -9.05
CA ALA A 4 -17.73 -10.76 -9.28
C ALA A 4 -17.04 -10.15 -8.06
N ALA A 5 -17.60 -10.34 -6.87
CA ALA A 5 -17.00 -9.85 -5.62
C ALA A 5 -15.65 -10.52 -5.35
N PHE A 6 -15.53 -11.82 -5.65
CA PHE A 6 -14.28 -12.56 -5.54
C PHE A 6 -13.16 -11.93 -6.39
N TRP A 7 -13.43 -11.70 -7.67
CA TRP A 7 -12.44 -11.11 -8.58
C TRP A 7 -12.16 -9.63 -8.31
N LEU A 8 -13.14 -8.89 -7.78
CA LEU A 8 -12.95 -7.50 -7.37
C LEU A 8 -11.93 -7.38 -6.22
N ILE A 9 -11.76 -8.42 -5.41
CA ILE A 9 -10.71 -8.48 -4.39
C ILE A 9 -9.42 -9.06 -4.97
N GLN A 10 -9.50 -10.20 -5.67
CA GLN A 10 -8.31 -10.92 -6.11
C GLN A 10 -7.47 -10.15 -7.13
N ALA A 11 -8.07 -9.61 -8.20
CA ALA A 11 -7.29 -9.01 -9.27
C ALA A 11 -6.55 -7.74 -8.83
N PRO A 12 -7.20 -6.75 -8.19
CA PRO A 12 -6.47 -5.58 -7.69
C PRO A 12 -5.54 -5.92 -6.52
N GLY A 13 -5.90 -6.92 -5.70
CA GLY A 13 -5.05 -7.39 -4.62
C GLY A 13 -3.72 -7.95 -5.09
N TRP A 14 -3.71 -8.80 -6.12
CA TRP A 14 -2.48 -9.33 -6.71
C TRP A 14 -1.67 -8.25 -7.43
N LEU A 15 -2.34 -7.28 -8.09
CA LEU A 15 -1.66 -6.13 -8.68
C LEU A 15 -0.96 -5.29 -7.61
N LEU A 16 -1.64 -4.99 -6.50
CA LEU A 16 -1.06 -4.25 -5.39
C LEU A 16 0.08 -5.04 -4.72
N PHE A 17 -0.09 -6.35 -4.51
CA PHE A 17 0.97 -7.21 -3.98
C PHE A 17 2.23 -7.17 -4.85
N ALA A 18 2.08 -7.30 -6.18
CA ALA A 18 3.20 -7.23 -7.11
C ALA A 18 3.87 -5.84 -7.07
N TYR A 19 3.08 -4.77 -7.01
CA TYR A 19 3.61 -3.41 -6.87
C TYR A 19 4.42 -3.25 -5.57
N LEU A 20 3.90 -3.68 -4.42
CA LEU A 20 4.59 -3.59 -3.13
C LEU A 20 5.89 -4.41 -3.13
N ALA A 21 5.85 -5.62 -3.67
CA ALA A 21 7.02 -6.48 -3.78
C ALA A 21 8.14 -5.85 -4.63
N VAL A 22 7.78 -5.19 -5.75
CA VAL A 22 8.76 -4.58 -6.65
C VAL A 22 9.22 -3.20 -6.17
N ALA A 23 8.31 -2.38 -5.65
CA ALA A 23 8.60 -1.00 -5.28
C ALA A 23 9.03 -0.88 -3.81
N GLN A 24 8.17 -1.30 -2.88
CA GLN A 24 8.35 -1.05 -1.45
C GLN A 24 9.37 -2.01 -0.84
N CYS A 25 9.25 -3.31 -1.08
CA CYS A 25 10.21 -4.29 -0.56
C CYS A 25 11.64 -4.02 -1.08
N THR A 26 11.76 -3.60 -2.35
CA THR A 26 13.06 -3.19 -2.91
C THR A 26 13.59 -1.94 -2.21
N ALA A 27 12.77 -0.91 -2.02
CA ALA A 27 13.17 0.33 -1.35
C ALA A 27 13.54 0.12 0.13
N ALA A 28 12.91 -0.84 0.80
CA ALA A 28 13.23 -1.22 2.17
C ALA A 28 14.67 -1.75 2.28
N VAL A 29 15.08 -2.58 1.33
CA VAL A 29 16.42 -3.18 1.26
C VAL A 29 17.44 -2.19 0.71
N ASN A 30 17.11 -1.51 -0.39
CA ASN A 30 17.96 -0.56 -1.08
C ASN A 30 17.14 0.64 -1.57
N TYR A 31 17.13 1.70 -0.76
CA TYR A 31 16.37 2.91 -1.06
C TYR A 31 16.87 3.60 -2.34
N SER A 32 18.19 3.63 -2.56
CA SER A 32 18.78 4.21 -3.76
C SER A 32 18.32 3.51 -5.04
N LEU A 33 18.11 2.19 -5.00
CA LEU A 33 17.50 1.45 -6.11
C LEU A 33 16.04 1.86 -6.33
N GLY A 34 15.27 2.06 -5.27
CA GLY A 34 13.90 2.60 -5.37
C GLY A 34 13.86 3.98 -6.04
N VAL A 35 14.80 4.86 -5.71
CA VAL A 35 14.95 6.16 -6.37
C VAL A 35 15.29 5.99 -7.86
N GLN A 36 16.23 5.10 -8.21
CA GLN A 36 16.58 4.84 -9.61
C GLN A 36 15.42 4.25 -10.42
N MET A 37 14.57 3.45 -9.78
CA MET A 37 13.35 2.89 -10.38
C MET A 37 12.21 3.92 -10.47
N GLY A 38 12.36 5.11 -9.89
CA GLY A 38 11.34 6.13 -9.83
C GLY A 38 10.16 5.79 -8.90
N THR A 39 10.36 4.86 -7.96
CA THR A 39 9.35 4.44 -6.97
C THR A 39 9.50 5.12 -5.62
N GLN A 40 10.60 5.86 -5.42
CA GLN A 40 10.92 6.61 -4.20
C GLN A 40 11.51 7.98 -4.57
N GLU A 41 11.42 8.94 -3.65
CA GLU A 41 11.93 10.29 -3.83
C GLU A 41 13.32 10.47 -3.19
N PRO A 42 14.24 11.21 -3.83
CA PRO A 42 15.58 11.46 -3.28
C PRO A 42 15.60 12.52 -2.15
N ALA A 43 16.65 12.49 -1.33
CA ALA A 43 16.78 13.36 -0.15
C ALA A 43 16.84 14.86 -0.47
N ASP A 44 17.29 15.26 -1.66
CA ASP A 44 17.27 16.64 -2.14
C ASP A 44 15.84 17.17 -2.40
N ARG A 45 14.85 16.28 -2.47
CA ARG A 45 13.42 16.61 -2.63
C ARG A 45 12.63 16.55 -1.34
N ILE A 46 12.91 15.55 -0.50
CA ILE A 46 12.10 15.25 0.68
C ILE A 46 12.87 15.32 2.00
N THR A 47 14.12 15.78 1.99
CA THR A 47 15.08 15.74 3.11
C THR A 47 15.50 14.33 3.53
N GLU A 48 16.59 14.22 4.28
CA GLU A 48 17.02 12.95 4.91
C GLU A 48 15.96 12.38 5.86
N VAL A 49 15.21 13.25 6.55
CA VAL A 49 14.12 12.83 7.45
C VAL A 49 12.96 12.24 6.64
N GLY A 50 12.61 12.84 5.50
CA GLY A 50 11.59 12.27 4.61
C GLY A 50 12.03 10.93 4.06
N VAL A 51 13.29 10.79 3.63
CA VAL A 51 13.84 9.49 3.18
C VAL A 51 13.73 8.44 4.28
N ALA A 52 14.11 8.77 5.52
CA ALA A 52 13.97 7.86 6.65
C ALA A 52 12.50 7.45 6.88
N PHE A 53 11.56 8.39 6.73
CA PHE A 53 10.13 8.13 6.88
C PHE A 53 9.58 7.22 5.79
N PHE A 54 9.86 7.48 4.51
CA PHE A 54 9.44 6.61 3.40
C PHE A 54 10.10 5.24 3.47
N LYS A 55 11.38 5.17 3.85
CA LYS A 55 12.07 3.89 4.10
C LYS A 55 11.44 3.13 5.27
N GLY A 56 10.93 3.83 6.28
CA GLY A 56 10.16 3.26 7.39
C GLY A 56 8.89 2.56 6.91
N TYR A 57 8.10 3.22 6.05
CA TYR A 57 6.93 2.60 5.41
C TYR A 57 7.31 1.40 4.55
N ALA A 58 8.33 1.54 3.70
CA ALA A 58 8.84 0.43 2.89
C ALA A 58 9.25 -0.77 3.76
N GLY A 59 9.90 -0.51 4.90
CA GLY A 59 10.25 -1.53 5.89
C GLY A 59 9.02 -2.22 6.50
N ALA A 60 8.01 -1.45 6.91
CA ALA A 60 6.74 -1.99 7.40
C ALA A 60 6.03 -2.84 6.34
N ASP A 61 6.10 -2.42 5.07
CA ASP A 61 5.54 -3.15 3.94
C ASP A 61 6.25 -4.48 3.70
N LEU A 62 7.58 -4.49 3.79
CA LEU A 62 8.39 -5.70 3.65
C LEU A 62 8.10 -6.72 4.75
N VAL A 63 8.10 -6.29 6.02
CA VAL A 63 8.07 -7.23 7.16
C VAL A 63 6.65 -7.64 7.55
N PHE A 64 5.65 -6.84 7.22
CA PHE A 64 4.28 -7.06 7.69
C PHE A 64 3.26 -7.03 6.56
N TYR A 65 3.07 -5.89 5.90
CA TYR A 65 1.91 -5.73 5.02
C TYR A 65 1.95 -6.63 3.78
N THR A 66 3.08 -6.69 3.07
CA THR A 66 3.22 -7.52 1.86
C THR A 66 3.05 -9.03 2.18
N PRO A 67 3.70 -9.59 3.24
CA PRO A 67 3.43 -10.97 3.66
C PRO A 67 1.97 -11.22 4.01
N VAL A 68 1.33 -10.35 4.79
CA VAL A 68 -0.06 -10.52 5.23
C VAL A 68 -1.03 -10.42 4.05
N LEU A 69 -0.79 -9.52 3.10
CA LEU A 69 -1.56 -9.40 1.86
C LEU A 69 -1.41 -10.66 1.00
N GLY A 70 -0.18 -11.12 0.78
CA GLY A 70 0.08 -12.33 -0.02
C GLY A 70 -0.57 -13.57 0.58
N LEU A 71 -0.40 -13.78 1.89
CA LEU A 71 -1.09 -14.86 2.61
C LEU A 71 -2.61 -14.71 2.48
N GLY A 72 -3.17 -13.53 2.78
CA GLY A 72 -4.60 -13.27 2.69
C GLY A 72 -5.19 -13.59 1.31
N LEU A 73 -4.52 -13.19 0.24
CA LEU A 73 -4.95 -13.46 -1.14
C LEU A 73 -4.91 -14.96 -1.48
N ILE A 74 -3.83 -15.65 -1.11
CA ILE A 74 -3.71 -17.11 -1.29
C ILE A 74 -4.77 -17.84 -0.49
N GLY A 75 -4.90 -17.51 0.79
CA GLY A 75 -5.87 -18.12 1.69
C GLY A 75 -7.30 -17.95 1.17
N HIS A 76 -7.62 -16.78 0.63
CA HIS A 76 -8.92 -16.50 0.03
C HIS A 76 -9.12 -17.25 -1.29
N LEU A 77 -8.07 -17.39 -2.11
CA LEU A 77 -8.11 -18.13 -3.37
C LEU A 77 -8.41 -19.62 -3.14
N ILE A 78 -7.86 -20.23 -2.09
CA ILE A 78 -8.04 -21.65 -1.77
C ILE A 78 -9.18 -21.93 -0.78
N GLY A 79 -9.92 -20.91 -0.35
CA GLY A 79 -11.03 -21.06 0.61
C GLY A 79 -10.61 -21.49 2.02
N SER A 80 -9.41 -21.10 2.47
CA SER A 80 -8.91 -21.45 3.81
C SER A 80 -9.68 -20.72 4.93
N SER A 81 -9.72 -21.33 6.12
CA SER A 81 -10.41 -20.77 7.28
C SER A 81 -9.76 -19.50 7.84
N TRP A 82 -8.45 -19.33 7.66
CA TRP A 82 -7.69 -18.17 8.13
C TRP A 82 -7.74 -16.98 7.16
N ALA A 83 -8.24 -17.19 5.94
CA ALA A 83 -8.30 -16.18 4.88
C ALA A 83 -8.98 -14.89 5.32
N GLY A 84 -10.13 -15.01 5.99
CA GLY A 84 -10.92 -13.85 6.40
C GLY A 84 -10.17 -12.92 7.35
N ILE A 85 -9.38 -13.50 8.27
CA ILE A 85 -8.58 -12.72 9.23
C ILE A 85 -7.39 -12.08 8.52
N ALA A 86 -6.61 -12.86 7.75
CA ALA A 86 -5.41 -12.37 7.08
C ALA A 86 -5.73 -11.31 6.02
N LEU A 87 -6.71 -11.59 5.15
CA LEU A 87 -7.13 -10.66 4.10
C LEU A 87 -7.86 -9.45 4.67
N GLY A 88 -8.66 -9.61 5.72
CA GLY A 88 -9.26 -8.48 6.44
C GLY A 88 -8.21 -7.56 7.04
N ALA A 89 -7.17 -8.11 7.68
CA ALA A 89 -6.06 -7.33 8.20
C ALA A 89 -5.31 -6.59 7.07
N ALA A 90 -5.00 -7.28 5.97
CA ALA A 90 -4.35 -6.68 4.81
C ALA A 90 -5.16 -5.51 4.24
N LEU A 91 -6.46 -5.71 4.00
CA LEU A 91 -7.35 -4.66 3.47
C LEU A 91 -7.51 -3.49 4.46
N GLY A 92 -7.49 -3.75 5.77
CA GLY A 92 -7.43 -2.72 6.80
C GLY A 92 -6.17 -1.85 6.66
N VAL A 93 -5.01 -2.48 6.47
CA VAL A 93 -3.77 -1.75 6.18
C VAL A 93 -3.89 -0.99 4.86
N THR A 94 -4.46 -1.59 3.81
CA THR A 94 -4.73 -0.93 2.52
C THR A 94 -5.58 0.35 2.67
N VAL A 95 -6.49 0.43 3.64
CA VAL A 95 -7.25 1.67 3.91
C VAL A 95 -6.41 2.67 4.71
N TYR A 96 -5.68 2.17 5.71
CA TYR A 96 -4.92 3.00 6.64
C TYR A 96 -3.75 3.73 5.96
N TRP A 97 -2.84 3.00 5.29
CA TRP A 97 -1.57 3.59 4.83
C TRP A 97 -1.77 4.70 3.77
N PRO A 98 -2.68 4.59 2.78
CA PRO A 98 -2.89 5.67 1.83
C PRO A 98 -3.46 6.91 2.51
N THR A 99 -4.32 6.71 3.51
CA THR A 99 -4.90 7.80 4.32
C THR A 99 -3.81 8.52 5.11
N ALA A 100 -2.90 7.78 5.75
CA ALA A 100 -1.76 8.35 6.48
C ALA A 100 -0.81 9.11 5.55
N CYS A 101 -0.52 8.57 4.36
CA CYS A 101 0.29 9.24 3.34
C CYS A 101 -0.36 10.53 2.84
N LEU A 102 -1.65 10.53 2.51
CA LEU A 102 -2.39 11.73 2.09
C LEU A 102 -2.37 12.82 3.17
N TRP A 103 -2.57 12.43 4.43
CA TRP A 103 -2.48 13.36 5.54
C TRP A 103 -1.09 13.94 5.71
N THR A 104 -0.05 13.11 5.56
CA THR A 104 1.36 13.53 5.61
C THR A 104 1.66 14.54 4.50
N VAL A 105 1.28 14.22 3.25
CA VAL A 105 1.45 15.12 2.10
C VAL A 105 0.77 16.47 2.37
N LYS A 106 -0.48 16.45 2.84
CA LYS A 106 -1.21 17.67 3.21
C LYS A 106 -0.47 18.50 4.25
N ALA A 107 0.04 17.85 5.31
CA ALA A 107 0.71 18.50 6.42
C ALA A 107 2.10 19.05 6.05
N ALA A 108 2.79 18.39 5.12
CA ALA A 108 4.13 18.77 4.66
C ALA A 108 4.14 19.88 3.60
N ARG A 109 2.98 20.25 3.04
CA ARG A 109 2.88 21.34 2.05
C ARG A 109 3.46 22.65 2.59
N GLY A 110 4.46 23.18 1.89
CA GLY A 110 5.13 24.43 2.24
C GLY A 110 6.19 24.29 3.33
N ALA A 111 6.47 23.07 3.82
CA ALA A 111 7.59 22.84 4.72
C ALA A 111 8.93 23.07 4.01
N ALA A 112 9.91 23.65 4.70
CA ALA A 112 11.23 23.87 4.15
C ALA A 112 11.90 22.53 3.79
N GLY A 113 12.42 22.43 2.55
CA GLY A 113 13.08 21.22 2.07
C GLY A 113 12.13 20.09 1.64
N TRP A 114 10.82 20.34 1.60
CA TRP A 114 9.84 19.40 1.08
C TRP A 114 9.28 19.87 -0.27
N ASP A 115 9.58 19.11 -1.31
CA ASP A 115 9.03 19.23 -2.65
C ASP A 115 8.66 17.82 -3.15
N LEU A 116 7.37 17.60 -3.43
CA LEU A 116 6.86 16.33 -3.93
C LEU A 116 6.42 16.51 -5.39
N PRO A 117 7.28 16.22 -6.39
CA PRO A 117 7.07 16.64 -7.78
C PRO A 117 5.80 16.05 -8.43
N LYS A 118 5.32 14.91 -7.91
CA LYS A 118 4.15 14.17 -8.42
C LYS A 118 3.03 14.11 -7.40
N GLU A 119 2.88 15.16 -6.61
CA GLU A 119 1.89 15.19 -5.53
C GLU A 119 0.46 14.87 -6.02
N GLU A 120 0.08 15.34 -7.20
CA GLU A 120 -1.22 15.03 -7.84
C GLU A 120 -1.52 13.53 -7.94
N GLN A 121 -0.50 12.70 -8.17
CA GLN A 121 -0.65 11.25 -8.26
C GLN A 121 -1.06 10.66 -6.91
N TYR A 122 -0.57 11.23 -5.80
CA TYR A 122 -0.96 10.81 -4.46
C TYR A 122 -2.45 11.09 -4.25
N TRP A 123 -2.93 12.29 -4.63
CA TRP A 123 -4.33 12.70 -4.50
C TRP A 123 -5.32 11.93 -5.35
N ILE A 124 -4.85 11.18 -6.35
CA ILE A 124 -5.70 10.34 -7.21
C ILE A 124 -5.57 8.87 -6.82
N VAL A 125 -4.34 8.35 -6.75
CA VAL A 125 -4.09 6.91 -6.60
C VAL A 125 -4.39 6.45 -5.17
N LEU A 126 -4.00 7.22 -4.15
CA LEU A 126 -4.18 6.82 -2.76
C LEU A 126 -5.66 6.72 -2.34
N PRO A 127 -6.55 7.65 -2.71
CA PRO A 127 -7.98 7.48 -2.47
C PRO A 127 -8.59 6.28 -3.21
N LEU A 128 -8.14 5.99 -4.44
CA LEU A 128 -8.61 4.81 -5.17
C LEU A 128 -8.22 3.51 -4.47
N ILE A 129 -6.97 3.41 -4.01
CA ILE A 129 -6.48 2.24 -3.25
C ILE A 129 -7.24 2.11 -1.93
N ALA A 130 -7.41 3.19 -1.17
CA ALA A 130 -8.15 3.17 0.09
C ALA A 130 -9.63 2.81 -0.11
N GLY A 131 -10.27 3.37 -1.14
CA GLY A 131 -11.65 3.06 -1.51
C GLY A 131 -11.83 1.60 -1.90
N TRP A 132 -10.89 1.05 -2.67
CA TRP A 132 -10.86 -0.38 -2.99
C TRP A 132 -10.67 -1.24 -1.73
N GLY A 133 -9.73 -0.89 -0.85
CA GLY A 133 -9.52 -1.60 0.42
C GLY A 133 -10.78 -1.64 1.29
N ALA A 134 -11.48 -0.52 1.40
CA ALA A 134 -12.73 -0.41 2.16
C ALA A 134 -13.86 -1.25 1.52
N LEU A 135 -13.99 -1.21 0.19
CA LEU A 135 -14.94 -2.04 -0.53
C LEU A 135 -14.63 -3.53 -0.36
N GLY A 136 -13.36 -3.92 -0.45
CA GLY A 136 -12.91 -5.29 -0.22
C GLY A 136 -13.27 -5.78 1.19
N LEU A 137 -13.07 -4.95 2.21
CA LEU A 137 -13.49 -5.25 3.58
C LEU A 137 -15.00 -5.46 3.69
N ALA A 138 -15.79 -4.56 3.10
CA ALA A 138 -17.25 -4.68 3.11
C ALA A 138 -17.70 -5.97 2.42
N LEU A 139 -17.12 -6.32 1.27
CA LEU A 139 -17.42 -7.55 0.56
C LEU A 139 -17.00 -8.81 1.34
N LEU A 140 -15.87 -8.77 2.03
CA LEU A 140 -15.40 -9.89 2.86
C LEU A 140 -16.29 -10.13 4.09
N LEU A 141 -16.80 -9.05 4.70
CA LEU A 141 -17.65 -9.11 5.90
C LEU A 141 -19.11 -9.41 5.59
N LEU A 142 -19.66 -8.78 4.56
CA LEU A 142 -21.08 -8.84 4.19
C LEU A 142 -21.39 -9.93 3.16
N GLY A 143 -20.39 -10.31 2.35
CA GLY A 143 -20.53 -11.25 1.25
C GLY A 143 -20.33 -12.72 1.64
N LYS A 144 -20.48 -13.05 2.94
CA LYS A 144 -20.60 -14.45 3.38
C LYS A 144 -21.75 -15.11 2.63
#